data_AF-A0A7V8NUU1-F1
#
_entry.id   AF-A0A7V8NUU1-F1
#
_cell.length_a   1.000
_cell.length_b   1.000
_cell.length_c   1.000
_cell.angle_alpha   90.00
_cell.angle_beta   90.00
_cell.angle_gamma   90.00
#
_symmetry.space_group_name_H-M   'P 1'
#
loop_
_entity.id
_entity.type
_entity.pdbx_description
1 polymer ?
#
loop_
_entity_poly.entity_id
_entity_poly.type
_entity_poly.pdbx_seq_one_letter_code
_entity_poly.pdbx_strand_id
1 'polypeptide(L)'
;MYCSKCGVLMADGAMFCAACGQAFSTAAVMARPMNAQVATAPRVEYGGFWLRFLAYLVDGAVILIGICVVAIPLVFLTGLGAYLSNINPEQDWNE
;
A
#
# COMPACT_ATOMS: atom_id res chain seq x y z
N MET A 1 -29.13 2.19 -45.29
CA MET A 1 -29.85 3.06 -44.31
C MET A 1 -29.23 4.45 -44.26
N TYR A 2 -29.95 5.53 -43.93
CA TYR A 2 -29.37 6.89 -43.88
C TYR A 2 -29.03 7.32 -42.45
N CYS A 3 -27.96 8.10 -42.28
CA CYS A 3 -27.59 8.66 -40.97
C CYS A 3 -28.59 9.77 -40.57
N SER A 4 -29.15 9.70 -39.35
CA SER A 4 -30.12 10.69 -38.84
C SER A 4 -29.52 12.08 -38.63
N LYS A 5 -28.20 12.19 -38.48
CA LYS A 5 -27.52 13.47 -38.22
C LYS A 5 -27.09 14.21 -39.49
N CYS A 6 -26.53 13.50 -40.47
CA CYS A 6 -25.96 14.12 -41.67
C CYS A 6 -26.57 13.63 -42.99
N GLY A 7 -27.53 12.70 -42.96
CA GLY A 7 -28.27 12.26 -44.13
C GLY A 7 -27.50 11.40 -45.13
N VAL A 8 -26.23 11.04 -44.87
CA VAL A 8 -25.45 10.20 -45.79
C VAL A 8 -25.92 8.74 -45.75
N LEU A 9 -25.79 8.05 -46.87
CA LEU A 9 -26.08 6.62 -46.96
C LEU A 9 -25.02 5.82 -46.18
N MET A 10 -25.48 4.95 -45.30
CA MET A 10 -24.69 4.04 -44.48
C MET A 10 -24.71 2.64 -45.09
N ALA A 11 -23.54 1.99 -45.10
CA ALA A 11 -23.41 0.58 -45.46
C ALA A 11 -24.12 -0.32 -44.45
N ASP A 12 -24.63 -1.46 -44.91
CA ASP A 12 -25.36 -2.41 -44.07
C ASP A 12 -24.43 -3.00 -43.00
N GLY A 13 -24.85 -2.91 -41.73
CA GLY A 13 -24.05 -3.32 -40.57
C GLY A 13 -23.02 -2.31 -40.05
N ALA A 14 -22.95 -1.09 -40.60
CA ALA A 14 -22.04 -0.06 -40.10
C ALA A 14 -22.42 0.39 -38.67
N MET A 15 -21.49 0.24 -37.72
CA MET A 15 -21.70 0.65 -36.32
C MET A 15 -21.59 2.18 -36.11
N PHE A 16 -20.85 2.88 -36.98
CA PHE A 16 -20.65 4.32 -36.92
C PHE A 16 -20.70 4.94 -38.32
N CYS A 17 -21.13 6.20 -38.41
CA CYS A 17 -21.15 6.97 -39.65
C CYS A 17 -19.75 7.45 -40.03
N ALA A 18 -19.27 7.03 -41.21
CA ALA A 18 -17.96 7.42 -41.71
C ALA A 18 -17.82 8.94 -41.98
N ALA A 19 -18.93 9.65 -42.21
CA ALA A 19 -18.89 11.08 -42.52
C ALA A 19 -18.94 11.97 -41.27
N CYS A 20 -19.68 11.59 -40.22
CA CYS A 20 -19.94 12.46 -39.06
C CYS A 20 -19.69 11.80 -37.69
N GLY A 21 -19.27 10.53 -37.68
CA GLY A 21 -18.92 9.77 -36.48
C GLY A 21 -20.10 9.28 -35.63
N GLN A 22 -21.35 9.47 -36.05
CA GLN A 22 -22.51 9.04 -35.26
C GLN A 22 -22.61 7.53 -35.15
N ALA A 23 -22.75 7.01 -33.92
CA ALA A 23 -23.04 5.61 -33.66
C ALA A 23 -24.47 5.27 -34.13
N PHE A 24 -24.61 4.22 -34.93
CA PHE A 24 -25.89 3.80 -35.51
C PHE A 24 -26.56 2.66 -34.73
N SER A 25 -25.80 1.95 -33.88
CA SER A 25 -26.33 0.80 -33.15
C SER A 25 -26.55 1.12 -31.67
N THR A 26 -27.80 1.37 -31.31
CA THR A 26 -28.34 0.96 -30.00
C THR A 26 -28.55 -0.55 -30.05
N ALA A 27 -27.47 -1.32 -30.14
CA ALA A 27 -27.51 -2.66 -29.60
C ALA A 27 -27.87 -2.45 -28.14
N ALA A 28 -29.12 -2.75 -27.78
CA ALA A 28 -29.56 -2.76 -26.41
C ALA A 28 -28.48 -3.53 -25.65
N VAL A 29 -27.65 -2.80 -24.90
CA VAL A 29 -26.83 -3.38 -23.87
C VAL A 29 -27.89 -3.95 -22.96
N MET A 30 -28.20 -5.23 -23.16
CA MET A 30 -28.86 -6.07 -22.18
C MET A 30 -28.03 -5.85 -20.94
N ALA A 31 -28.50 -4.94 -20.08
CA ALA A 31 -27.91 -4.66 -18.80
C ALA A 31 -28.09 -5.96 -18.04
N ARG A 32 -27.13 -6.86 -18.19
CA ARG A 32 -26.87 -7.91 -17.22
C ARG A 32 -26.80 -7.15 -15.90
N PRO A 33 -27.60 -7.50 -14.87
CA PRO A 33 -27.39 -6.94 -13.56
C PRO A 33 -26.01 -7.45 -13.13
N MET A 34 -24.98 -6.70 -13.53
CA MET A 34 -23.69 -6.76 -12.91
C MET A 34 -24.02 -6.33 -11.51
N ASN A 35 -24.04 -7.30 -10.60
CA ASN A 35 -24.05 -7.03 -9.19
C ASN A 35 -22.76 -6.26 -8.97
N ALA A 36 -22.85 -4.94 -9.12
CA ALA A 36 -21.78 -4.01 -8.87
C ALA A 36 -21.66 -4.01 -7.36
N GLN A 37 -21.01 -5.06 -6.84
CA GLN A 37 -20.28 -4.94 -5.60
C GLN A 37 -19.22 -3.91 -5.90
N VAL A 38 -19.60 -2.64 -5.73
CA VAL A 38 -18.67 -1.54 -5.61
C VAL A 38 -17.82 -1.93 -4.42
N ALA A 39 -16.67 -2.54 -4.70
CA ALA A 39 -15.63 -2.73 -3.72
C ALA A 39 -15.30 -1.31 -3.27
N THR A 40 -15.82 -0.92 -2.10
CA THR A 40 -15.41 0.32 -1.46
C THR A 40 -13.94 0.14 -1.17
N ALA A 41 -13.09 0.70 -2.02
CA ALA A 41 -11.66 0.76 -1.76
C ALA A 41 -11.51 1.35 -0.34
N PRO A 42 -10.73 0.71 0.54
CA PRO A 42 -10.55 1.22 1.88
C PRO A 42 -9.98 2.64 1.74
N ARG A 43 -10.74 3.60 2.25
CA ARG A 43 -10.29 4.99 2.36
C ARG A 43 -9.10 5.01 3.32
N VAL A 44 -7.90 5.09 2.76
CA VAL A 44 -6.66 5.23 3.52
C VAL A 44 -6.63 6.66 4.03
N GLU A 45 -7.23 6.86 5.20
CA GLU A 45 -7.16 8.13 5.90
C GLU A 45 -5.73 8.29 6.42
N TYR A 46 -5.08 9.40 6.03
CA TYR A 46 -3.71 9.65 6.45
C TYR A 46 -3.71 9.90 7.97
N GLY A 47 -3.27 8.90 8.73
CA GLY A 47 -2.94 9.07 10.14
C GLY A 47 -1.85 10.13 10.24
N GLY A 48 -2.23 11.32 10.70
CA GLY A 48 -1.39 12.52 10.71
C GLY A 48 -0.04 12.31 11.40
N PHE A 49 0.78 13.37 11.38
CA PHE A 49 2.12 13.35 11.95
C PHE A 49 2.20 12.75 13.36
N TRP A 50 1.33 13.20 14.28
CA TRP A 50 1.34 12.76 15.68
C TRP A 50 1.05 11.28 15.86
N LEU A 51 0.14 10.70 15.07
CA LEU A 51 -0.20 9.29 15.18
C LEU A 51 0.97 8.40 14.71
N ARG A 52 1.66 8.83 13.64
CA ARG A 52 2.89 8.15 13.18
C ARG A 52 4.03 8.30 14.17
N PHE A 53 4.23 9.49 14.72
CA PHE A 53 5.25 9.73 15.74
C PHE A 53 5.02 8.87 16.99
N LEU A 54 3.78 8.81 17.49
CA LEU A 54 3.41 7.96 18.60
C LEU A 54 3.62 6.47 18.29
N ALA A 55 3.23 6.02 17.09
CA ALA A 55 3.45 4.65 16.65
C ALA A 55 4.94 4.28 16.69
N TYR A 56 5.83 5.14 16.16
CA TYR A 56 7.27 4.89 16.22
C TYR A 56 7.82 4.82 17.65
N LEU A 57 7.28 5.61 18.58
CA LEU A 57 7.69 5.56 19.98
C LEU A 57 7.26 4.24 20.65
N VAL A 58 6.03 3.78 20.39
CA VAL A 58 5.51 2.51 20.89
C VAL A 58 6.26 1.33 20.27
N ASP A 59 6.41 1.31 18.95
CA ASP A 59 7.13 0.26 18.23
C ASP A 59 8.58 0.17 18.71
N GLY A 60 9.25 1.32 18.88
CA GLY A 60 10.59 1.39 19.44
C GLY A 60 10.68 0.81 20.86
N ALA A 61 9.71 1.13 21.73
CA ALA A 61 9.65 0.57 23.08
C ALA A 61 9.42 -0.95 23.09
N VAL A 62 8.49 -1.44 22.25
CA VAL A 62 8.21 -2.88 22.12
C VAL A 62 9.43 -3.63 21.59
N ILE A 63 10.09 -3.10 20.56
CA ILE A 63 11.31 -3.70 20.01
C ILE A 63 12.42 -3.69 21.06
N LEU A 64 12.62 -2.59 21.78
CA LEU A 64 13.62 -2.51 22.86
C LEU A 64 13.35 -3.55 23.95
N ILE A 65 12.10 -3.67 24.42
CA ILE A 65 11.72 -4.68 25.41
C ILE A 65 11.99 -6.09 24.88
N GLY A 66 11.60 -6.37 23.63
CA GLY A 66 11.86 -7.66 22.99
C GLY A 66 13.36 -7.98 22.91
N ILE A 67 14.18 -7.01 22.53
CA ILE A 67 15.64 -7.14 22.51
C ILE A 67 16.15 -7.42 23.92
N CYS A 68 15.73 -6.69 24.94
CA CYS A 68 16.15 -6.94 26.32
C CYS A 68 15.77 -8.35 26.79
N VAL A 69 14.52 -8.78 26.54
CA VAL A 69 14.03 -10.11 26.94
C VAL A 69 14.86 -11.24 26.32
N VAL A 70 15.36 -11.06 25.10
CA VAL A 70 16.20 -12.05 24.41
C VAL A 70 17.68 -11.89 24.73
N ALA A 71 18.20 -10.66 24.72
CA ALA A 71 19.62 -10.37 24.89
C ALA A 71 20.09 -10.60 26.33
N ILE A 72 19.28 -10.25 27.33
CA ILE A 72 19.63 -10.45 28.75
C ILE A 72 19.99 -11.91 29.03
N PRO A 73 19.11 -12.91 28.81
CA PRO A 73 19.45 -14.31 29.09
C PRO A 73 20.63 -14.79 28.23
N LEU A 74 20.76 -14.33 26.98
CA LEU A 74 21.92 -14.67 26.15
C LEU A 74 23.23 -14.14 26.73
N VAL A 75 23.28 -12.88 27.20
CA VAL A 75 24.46 -12.30 27.84
C VAL A 75 24.86 -13.05 29.11
N PHE A 76 23.87 -13.49 29.90
CA PHE A 76 24.11 -14.32 31.08
C PHE A 76 24.63 -15.72 30.71
N LEU A 77 24.08 -16.34 29.67
CA LEU A 77 24.48 -17.67 29.20
C LEU A 77 25.86 -17.68 28.53
N THR A 78 26.22 -16.64 27.77
CA THR A 78 27.50 -16.56 27.07
C THR A 78 28.62 -15.97 27.93
N GLY A 79 28.30 -15.44 29.13
CA GLY A 79 29.28 -14.84 30.03
C GLY A 79 29.90 -13.53 29.50
N LEU A 80 29.35 -12.95 28.43
CA LEU A 80 29.87 -11.72 27.81
C LEU A 80 29.94 -10.55 28.81
N GLY A 81 29.03 -10.50 29.79
CA GLY A 81 29.06 -9.50 30.85
C GLY A 81 30.30 -9.56 31.75
N ALA A 82 30.83 -10.76 32.03
CA ALA A 82 32.05 -10.95 32.81
C ALA A 82 33.32 -10.66 31.99
N TYR A 83 33.24 -10.80 30.67
CA TYR A 83 34.32 -10.44 29.75
C TYR A 83 34.43 -8.91 29.61
N LEU A 84 33.30 -8.21 29.44
CA LEU A 84 33.26 -6.75 29.39
C LEU A 84 33.63 -6.08 30.73
N SER A 85 33.49 -6.75 31.88
CA SER A 85 33.94 -6.20 33.15
C SER A 85 35.46 -6.30 33.39
N ASN A 86 36.18 -7.12 32.62
CA ASN A 86 37.64 -7.28 32.73
C ASN A 86 38.43 -6.31 31.83
N ILE A 87 37.80 -5.67 30.85
CA ILE A 87 38.39 -4.55 30.11
C ILE A 87 38.25 -3.29 30.96
N ASN A 88 39.24 -3.07 31.82
CA ASN A 88 39.32 -1.91 32.71
C ASN A 88 40.19 -0.82 32.03
N PRO A 89 39.58 0.21 31.41
CA PRO A 89 40.31 1.25 30.66
C PRO A 89 40.95 2.32 31.56
N GLU A 90 41.02 2.10 32.87
CA GLU A 90 41.61 3.05 33.82
C GLU A 90 43.08 2.72 34.13
N GLN A 91 43.54 1.51 33.77
CA GLN A 91 44.87 1.03 34.15
C GLN A 91 45.97 1.34 33.11
N ASP A 92 45.60 1.71 31.89
CA ASP A 92 46.51 2.01 30.76
C ASP A 92 46.89 3.50 30.62
N TRP A 93 46.22 4.43 31.32
CA TRP A 93 46.56 5.86 31.31
C TRP A 93 47.58 6.28 32.39
N ASN A 94 47.97 5.35 33.26
CA ASN A 94 48.85 5.61 34.40
C ASN A 94 50.29 5.09 34.20
N GLU A 95 50.67 4.76 32.96
CA GLU A 95 52.02 4.35 32.55
C GLU A 95 52.70 5.38 31.64
#